data_AF-A0A7W1AYH8-F1
#
_entry.id   AF-A0A7W1AYH8-F1
#
_cell.length_a   1.000
_cell.length_b   1.000
_cell.length_c   1.000
_cell.angle_alpha   90.00
_cell.angle_beta   90.00
_cell.angle_gamma   90.00
#
_symmetry.space_group_name_H-M   'P 1'
#
loop_
_entity.id
_entity.type
_entity.pdbx_description
1 polymer ?
#
loop_
_entity_poly.entity_id
_entity_poly.type
_entity_poly.pdbx_seq_one_letter_code
_entity_poly.pdbx_strand_id
1 'polypeptide(L)'
;MPDPMTSTFDRVEVITSVQRRRRWSTEEKMRIVEETYLPGNSVSLVARRHGIAGNQLFTWRRLMVQGALTAAGAGEEVVPASEYRAAQQQIRELQRLLGKKTLENEILREAVERVTGPKKGHLRLNSWPEGGR
;
A
#
# COMPACT_ATOMS: atom_id res chain seq x y z
N MET A 1 19.55 -60.05 35.99
CA MET A 1 19.75 -58.59 35.87
C MET A 1 18.74 -58.08 34.85
N PRO A 2 17.69 -57.31 35.19
CA PRO A 2 16.84 -56.67 34.19
C PRO A 2 17.15 -55.17 34.08
N ASP A 3 17.14 -54.63 32.86
CA ASP A 3 17.41 -53.22 32.56
C ASP A 3 16.25 -52.30 33.00
N PRO A 4 16.53 -51.08 33.50
CA PRO A 4 15.50 -50.14 33.91
C PRO A 4 14.97 -49.31 32.74
N MET A 5 13.64 -49.34 32.62
CA MET A 5 12.71 -48.46 31.92
C MET A 5 13.25 -47.14 31.33
N THR A 6 13.02 -46.93 30.04
CA THR A 6 12.78 -45.59 29.47
C THR A 6 11.36 -45.53 28.94
N SER A 7 10.40 -45.34 29.85
CA SER A 7 9.10 -44.80 29.50
C SER A 7 9.30 -43.33 29.13
N THR A 8 9.32 -43.04 27.84
CA THR A 8 9.34 -41.69 27.29
C THR A 8 8.00 -41.03 27.63
N PHE A 9 7.90 -40.50 28.84
CA PHE A 9 6.74 -39.71 29.25
C PHE A 9 6.81 -38.39 28.50
N ASP A 10 6.03 -38.29 27.43
CA ASP A 10 5.71 -37.05 26.75
C ASP A 10 4.98 -36.15 27.76
N ARG A 11 5.74 -35.24 28.37
CA ARG A 11 5.26 -34.35 29.43
C ARG A 11 4.38 -33.29 28.77
N VAL A 12 3.10 -33.60 28.61
CA VAL A 12 2.09 -32.61 28.25
C VAL A 12 1.89 -31.69 29.46
N GLU A 13 2.60 -30.56 29.48
CA GLU A 13 2.35 -29.50 30.44
C GLU A 13 0.97 -28.90 30.16
N VAL A 14 0.02 -29.24 31.02
CA VAL A 14 -1.29 -28.63 31.07
C VAL A 14 -1.13 -27.19 31.55
N ILE A 15 -1.32 -26.22 30.66
CA ILE A 15 -1.34 -24.79 31.01
C ILE A 15 -2.66 -24.50 31.74
N THR A 16 -2.72 -24.86 33.02
CA THR A 16 -3.75 -24.39 33.94
C THR A 16 -3.36 -23.01 34.47
N SER A 17 -3.61 -21.96 33.70
CA SER A 17 -3.92 -20.68 34.33
C SER A 17 -4.75 -19.84 33.38
N VAL A 18 -5.87 -19.33 33.89
CA VAL A 18 -6.56 -18.18 33.33
C VAL A 18 -5.64 -16.97 33.56
N GLN A 19 -4.48 -16.95 32.92
CA GLN A 19 -3.59 -15.80 32.91
C GLN A 19 -4.29 -14.74 32.06
N ARG A 20 -4.68 -13.61 32.66
CA ARG A 20 -5.04 -12.39 31.91
C ARG A 20 -4.00 -12.23 30.80
N ARG A 21 -4.40 -12.39 29.52
CA ARG A 21 -3.50 -12.24 28.38
C ARG A 21 -2.79 -10.91 28.52
N ARG A 22 -1.48 -10.94 28.77
CA ARG A 22 -0.65 -9.74 28.89
C ARG A 22 -0.86 -8.89 27.63
N ARG A 23 -1.25 -7.63 27.82
CA ARG A 23 -1.31 -6.65 26.73
C ARG A 23 0.07 -6.03 26.59
N TRP A 24 0.56 -5.98 25.35
CA TRP A 24 1.82 -5.35 25.00
C TRP A 24 1.53 -4.02 24.28
N SER A 25 2.12 -2.93 24.77
CA SER A 25 2.11 -1.66 24.07
C SER A 25 2.88 -1.75 22.76
N THR A 26 2.73 -0.78 21.86
CA THR A 26 3.45 -0.80 20.59
C THR A 26 4.97 -0.63 20.81
N GLU A 27 5.35 0.20 21.78
CA GLU A 27 6.74 0.45 22.20
C GLU A 27 7.35 -0.82 22.80
N GLU A 28 6.61 -1.56 23.62
CA GLU A 28 7.07 -2.84 24.15
C GLU A 28 7.28 -3.86 23.02
N LYS A 29 6.36 -3.94 22.05
CA LYS A 29 6.52 -4.82 20.89
C LYS A 29 7.77 -4.48 20.09
N MET A 30 8.03 -3.18 19.85
CA MET A 30 9.23 -2.74 19.14
C MET A 30 10.49 -3.16 19.87
N ARG A 31 10.60 -2.86 21.18
CA ARG A 31 11.77 -3.21 21.98
C ARG A 31 12.07 -4.71 21.97
N ILE A 32 11.03 -5.53 22.10
CA ILE A 32 11.17 -6.99 22.07
C ILE A 32 11.59 -7.47 20.68
N VAL A 33 11.07 -6.86 19.61
CA VAL A 33 11.47 -7.18 18.25
C VAL A 33 12.92 -6.78 18.00
N GLU A 34 13.35 -5.60 18.42
CA GLU A 34 14.74 -5.11 18.32
C GLU A 34 15.72 -6.06 19.02
N GLU A 35 15.35 -6.57 20.20
CA GLU A 35 16.14 -7.55 20.94
C GLU A 35 16.44 -8.81 20.11
N THR A 36 15.54 -9.21 19.20
CA THR A 36 15.76 -10.36 18.30
C THR A 36 16.84 -10.14 17.24
N TYR A 37 17.23 -8.90 16.99
CA TYR A 37 18.28 -8.54 16.03
C TYR A 37 19.65 -8.35 16.70
N LEU A 38 19.71 -8.34 18.03
CA LEU A 38 20.99 -8.25 18.75
C LEU A 38 21.83 -9.53 18.50
N PRO A 39 23.17 -9.40 18.37
CA PRO A 39 24.05 -10.55 18.20
C PRO A 39 23.87 -11.58 19.32
N GLY A 40 23.77 -12.86 18.95
CA GLY A 40 23.57 -13.96 19.90
C GLY A 40 22.13 -14.18 20.36
N ASN A 41 21.18 -13.31 20.00
CA ASN A 41 19.76 -13.55 20.26
C ASN A 41 19.09 -14.26 19.07
N SER A 42 18.27 -15.25 19.39
CA SER A 42 17.35 -15.88 18.43
C SER A 42 15.90 -15.54 18.79
N VAL A 43 15.01 -15.62 17.81
CA VAL A 43 13.57 -15.40 18.03
C VAL A 43 13.03 -16.33 19.12
N SER A 44 13.42 -17.60 19.12
CA SER A 44 12.99 -18.57 20.13
C SER A 44 13.50 -18.24 21.53
N LEU A 45 14.73 -17.73 21.65
CA LEU A 45 15.29 -17.30 22.93
C LEU A 45 14.53 -16.10 23.50
N VAL A 46 14.33 -15.07 22.69
CA VAL A 46 13.62 -13.84 23.08
C VAL A 46 12.15 -14.14 23.39
N ALA A 47 11.49 -14.98 22.59
CA ALA A 47 10.12 -15.43 22.82
C ALA A 47 9.96 -16.09 24.20
N ARG A 48 10.86 -17.00 24.58
CA ARG A 48 10.85 -17.64 25.91
C ARG A 48 11.08 -16.64 27.05
N ARG A 49 12.04 -15.71 26.87
CA ARG A 49 12.37 -14.68 27.87
C ARG A 49 11.18 -13.78 28.20
N HIS A 50 10.36 -13.45 27.19
CA HIS A 50 9.19 -12.58 27.34
C HIS A 50 7.87 -13.33 27.52
N GLY A 51 7.88 -14.67 27.49
CA GLY A 51 6.66 -15.49 27.58
C GLY A 51 5.72 -15.31 26.38
N ILE A 52 6.27 -15.05 25.20
CA ILE A 52 5.55 -14.80 23.95
C ILE A 52 5.62 -16.05 23.06
N ALA A 53 4.54 -16.37 22.36
CA ALA A 53 4.58 -17.42 21.35
C ALA A 53 5.48 -17.03 20.17
N GLY A 54 6.36 -17.92 19.71
CA GLY A 54 7.30 -17.63 18.62
C GLY A 54 6.62 -17.07 17.36
N ASN A 55 5.47 -17.63 16.96
CA ASN A 55 4.69 -17.13 15.81
C ASN A 55 4.23 -15.67 15.98
N GLN A 56 3.89 -15.25 17.20
CA GLN A 56 3.49 -13.88 17.49
C GLN A 56 4.69 -12.93 17.29
N LEU A 57 5.87 -13.32 17.77
CA LEU A 57 7.09 -12.53 17.60
C LEU A 57 7.54 -12.45 16.14
N PHE A 58 7.41 -13.52 15.35
CA PHE A 58 7.61 -13.48 13.90
C PHE A 58 6.65 -12.54 13.19
N THR A 59 5.39 -12.51 13.63
CA THR A 59 4.38 -11.59 13.09
C THR A 59 4.77 -10.14 13.36
N TRP A 60 5.22 -9.82 14.58
CA TRP A 60 5.67 -8.47 14.92
C TRP A 60 6.92 -8.06 14.14
N ARG A 61 7.88 -8.98 13.92
CA ARG A 61 9.03 -8.73 13.04
C ARG A 61 8.60 -8.35 11.63
N ARG A 62 7.64 -9.09 11.06
CA ARG A 62 7.11 -8.79 9.73
C ARG A 62 6.44 -7.42 9.68
N LEU A 63 5.62 -7.07 10.67
CA LEU A 63 4.94 -5.77 10.74
C LEU A 63 5.93 -4.61 10.91
N MET A 64 7.04 -4.81 11.62
CA MET A 64 8.09 -3.80 11.74
C MET A 64 8.82 -3.57 10.41
N VAL A 65 9.16 -4.63 9.67
CA VAL A 65 9.76 -4.52 8.32
C VAL A 65 8.82 -3.82 7.34
N GLN A 66 7.51 -4.01 7.49
CA GLN A 66 6.49 -3.32 6.69
C GLN A 66 6.20 -1.88 7.17
N GLY A 67 6.89 -1.38 8.20
CA GLY A 67 6.67 -0.05 8.79
C GLY A 67 5.37 0.08 9.60
N ALA A 68 4.49 -0.92 9.58
CA ALA A 68 3.19 -0.88 10.23
C ALA A 68 3.28 -0.79 11.75
N LEU A 69 4.28 -1.44 12.36
CA LEU A 69 4.49 -1.36 13.81
C LEU A 69 4.96 0.04 14.22
N THR A 70 5.84 0.67 13.43
CA THR A 70 6.37 2.02 13.65
C THR A 70 5.29 3.08 13.55
N ALA A 71 4.50 3.06 12.47
CA ALA A 71 3.39 4.00 12.28
C ALA A 71 2.36 3.92 13.42
N ALA A 72 2.02 2.69 13.85
CA ALA A 72 1.09 2.47 14.96
C ALA A 72 1.62 2.95 16.32
N GLY A 73 2.94 3.03 16.51
CA GLY A 73 3.56 3.54 17.75
C GLY A 73 3.75 5.05 17.72
N ALA A 74 4.01 5.63 16.55
CA ALA A 74 4.11 7.07 16.35
C ALA A 74 2.75 7.80 16.38
N GLY A 75 1.64 7.06 16.49
CA GLY A 75 0.30 7.61 16.41
C GLY A 75 -0.06 8.09 15.00
N GLU A 76 0.69 7.66 13.99
CA GLU A 76 0.41 7.96 12.59
C GLU A 76 -0.82 7.16 12.13
N GLU A 77 -1.68 7.79 11.35
CA GLU A 77 -2.88 7.15 10.83
C GLU A 77 -2.51 6.06 9.83
N VAL A 78 -2.76 4.80 10.20
CA VAL A 78 -2.50 3.64 9.34
C VAL A 78 -3.75 3.30 8.53
N VAL A 79 -3.69 3.53 7.22
CA VAL A 79 -4.79 3.21 6.31
C VAL A 79 -4.79 1.70 5.97
N PRO A 80 -5.94 1.01 6.03
CA PRO A 80 -6.04 -0.38 5.61
C PRO A 80 -5.60 -0.62 4.16
N ALA A 81 -4.96 -1.75 3.90
CA ALA A 81 -4.48 -2.13 2.56
C ALA A 81 -5.62 -2.26 1.51
N SER A 82 -6.86 -2.47 1.93
CA SER A 82 -8.04 -2.45 1.06
C SER A 82 -8.35 -1.05 0.56
N GLU A 83 -8.36 -0.06 1.46
CA GLU A 83 -8.65 1.34 1.15
C GLU A 83 -7.57 1.93 0.25
N TYR A 84 -6.29 1.63 0.53
CA TYR A 84 -5.19 2.01 -0.35
C TYR A 84 -5.38 1.47 -1.78
N ARG A 85 -5.76 0.19 -1.91
CA ARG A 85 -6.02 -0.42 -3.23
C ARG A 85 -7.23 0.19 -3.93
N ALA A 86 -8.30 0.50 -3.20
CA ALA A 86 -9.48 1.16 -3.75
C ALA A 86 -9.12 2.57 -4.26
N ALA A 87 -8.37 3.35 -3.48
CA ALA A 87 -7.88 4.66 -3.90
C ALA A 87 -7.00 4.57 -5.16
N GLN A 88 -6.10 3.60 -5.23
CA GLN A 88 -5.30 3.36 -6.44
C GLN A 88 -6.14 2.99 -7.67
N GLN A 89 -7.22 2.23 -7.50
CA GLN A 89 -8.14 1.94 -8.60
C GLN A 89 -8.86 3.19 -9.07
N GLN A 90 -9.34 4.02 -8.13
CA GLN A 90 -10.02 5.28 -8.45
C GLN A 90 -9.09 6.25 -9.21
N ILE A 91 -7.83 6.36 -8.78
CA ILE A 91 -6.82 7.19 -9.47
C ILE A 91 -6.66 6.75 -10.92
N ARG A 92 -6.54 5.44 -11.18
CA ARG A 92 -6.41 4.91 -12.54
C ARG A 92 -7.63 5.23 -13.40
N GLU A 93 -8.82 5.09 -12.86
CA GLU A 93 -10.05 5.40 -13.61
C GLU A 93 -10.17 6.89 -13.90
N LEU A 94 -9.86 7.74 -12.92
CA LEU A 94 -9.85 9.19 -13.12
C LEU A 94 -8.82 9.62 -14.16
N GLN A 95 -7.62 9.03 -14.16
CA GLN A 95 -6.61 9.27 -15.20
C GLN A 95 -7.12 8.88 -16.59
N ARG A 96 -7.81 7.74 -16.72
CA ARG A 96 -8.41 7.28 -17.97
C ARG A 96 -9.49 8.23 -18.47
N LEU A 97 -10.40 8.64 -17.59
CA LEU A 97 -11.49 9.57 -17.91
C LEU A 97 -10.96 10.96 -18.28
N LEU A 98 -9.96 11.45 -17.55
CA LEU A 98 -9.30 12.71 -17.85
C LEU A 98 -8.67 12.67 -19.25
N GLY A 99 -7.92 11.62 -19.58
CA GLY A 99 -7.33 11.45 -20.92
C GLY A 99 -8.37 11.47 -22.04
N LYS A 100 -9.50 10.76 -21.85
CA LYS A 100 -10.61 10.77 -22.81
C LYS A 100 -11.18 12.18 -22.99
N LYS A 101 -11.39 12.91 -21.89
CA LYS A 101 -11.95 14.26 -21.93
C LYS A 101 -10.98 15.30 -22.49
N THR A 102 -9.69 15.13 -22.32
CA THR A 102 -8.67 15.98 -22.95
C THR A 102 -8.74 15.84 -24.47
N LEU A 103 -8.78 14.61 -24.99
CA LEU A 103 -8.90 14.37 -26.43
C LEU A 103 -10.19 14.95 -27.02
N GLU A 104 -11.32 14.78 -26.33
CA GLU A 104 -12.60 15.36 -26.75
C GLU A 104 -12.51 16.89 -26.83
N ASN A 105 -11.90 17.54 -25.83
CA ASN A 105 -11.70 18.99 -25.86
C ASN A 105 -10.78 19.45 -26.99
N GLU A 106 -9.72 18.71 -27.30
CA GLU A 106 -8.82 19.03 -28.42
C GLU A 106 -9.57 18.99 -29.76
N ILE A 107 -10.33 17.92 -30.01
CA ILE A 107 -11.15 17.79 -31.23
C ILE A 107 -12.18 18.91 -31.33
N LEU A 108 -12.88 19.19 -30.23
CA LEU A 108 -13.90 20.25 -30.22
C LEU A 108 -13.27 21.62 -30.47
N ARG A 109 -12.11 21.91 -29.88
CA ARG A 109 -11.37 23.15 -30.13
C ARG A 109 -10.93 23.27 -31.58
N GLU A 110 -10.38 22.21 -32.16
CA GLU A 110 -9.99 22.18 -33.57
C GLU A 110 -11.20 22.41 -34.49
N ALA A 111 -12.35 21.77 -34.21
CA ALA A 111 -13.58 21.97 -34.96
C ALA A 111 -14.07 23.43 -34.87
N VAL A 112 -14.02 24.03 -33.69
CA VAL A 112 -14.37 25.44 -33.49
C VAL A 112 -13.44 26.35 -34.29
N GLU A 113 -12.12 26.14 -34.22
CA GLU A 113 -11.13 26.92 -34.96
C GLU A 113 -11.35 26.87 -36.48
N ARG A 114 -11.73 25.69 -37.01
CA ARG A 114 -12.07 25.55 -38.44
C ARG A 114 -13.33 26.35 -38.84
N VAL A 115 -14.31 26.51 -37.95
CA VAL A 115 -15.55 27.27 -38.21
C VAL A 115 -15.35 28.78 -38.02
N THR A 116 -14.53 29.19 -37.04
CA THR A 116 -14.31 30.59 -36.68
C THR A 116 -13.07 31.22 -37.34
N GLY A 117 -12.22 30.42 -37.99
CA GLY A 117 -11.04 30.88 -38.72
C GLY A 117 -11.38 31.79 -39.91
N PRO A 118 -10.47 32.70 -40.30
CA PRO A 118 -10.73 33.66 -41.36
C PRO A 118 -10.95 32.95 -42.71
N LYS A 119 -12.11 33.17 -43.33
CA LYS A 119 -12.41 32.71 -44.70
C LYS A 119 -11.40 33.33 -45.68
N LYS A 120 -10.37 32.59 -46.07
CA LYS A 120 -9.47 32.97 -47.18
C LYS A 120 -10.22 32.82 -48.52
N GLY A 121 -10.81 33.93 -48.96
CA GLY A 121 -10.86 34.39 -50.35
C GLY A 121 -11.68 33.62 -51.39
N HIS A 122 -12.81 34.21 -51.80
CA HIS A 122 -13.17 34.26 -53.23
C HIS A 122 -12.95 35.69 -53.71
N LEU A 123 -11.69 36.01 -54.01
CA LEU A 123 -11.38 37.10 -54.94
C LEU A 123 -11.30 36.48 -56.34
N ARG A 124 -12.38 36.59 -57.12
CA ARG A 124 -12.26 36.86 -58.55
C ARG A 124 -12.77 38.26 -58.77
N LEU A 125 -11.83 39.21 -58.73
CA LEU A 125 -12.02 40.56 -59.20
C LEU A 125 -12.15 40.47 -60.73
N ASN A 126 -13.38 40.45 -61.24
CA ASN A 126 -13.63 40.52 -62.68
C ASN A 126 -13.34 41.97 -63.12
N SER A 127 -12.13 42.24 -63.59
CA SER A 127 -11.85 43.43 -64.40
C SER A 127 -12.58 43.28 -65.73
N TRP A 128 -13.67 44.02 -65.90
CA TRP A 128 -14.27 44.27 -67.20
C TRP A 128 -13.30 45.15 -68.01
N PRO A 129 -12.93 44.79 -69.25
CA PRO A 129 -12.24 45.73 -70.12
C PRO A 129 -13.31 46.66 -70.71
N GLU A 130 -13.23 47.95 -70.40
CA GLU A 130 -13.90 48.99 -71.18
C GLU A 130 -13.33 48.95 -72.61
N GLY A 131 -14.11 48.40 -73.54
CA GLY A 131 -13.87 48.42 -74.97
C GLY A 131 -14.73 49.49 -75.63
N GLY A 132 -14.07 50.48 -76.23
CA GLY A 132 -14.68 51.70 -76.72
C GLY A 132 -15.58 51.61 -77.95
N ARG A 133 -16.41 52.64 -78.10
CA ARG A 133 -16.49 53.53 -79.27
C ARG A 133 -17.29 54.78 -78.94
#